data_AF-A0AAD9IRK6-F1
#
_entry.id   AF-A0AAD9IRK6-F1
#
_cell.length_a   1.000
_cell.length_b   1.000
_cell.length_c   1.000
_cell.angle_alpha   90.00
_cell.angle_beta   90.00
_cell.angle_gamma   90.00
#
_symmetry.space_group_name_H-M   'P 1'
#
loop_
_entity.id
_entity.type
_entity.pdbx_description
1 polymer ?
#
loop_
_entity_poly.entity_id
_entity_poly.type
_entity_poly.pdbx_seq_one_letter_code
_entity_poly.pdbx_strand_id
1 'polypeptide(L)' 'MVLRKLAAVAKPSMEIAIDGDTWNLKTLSTVKNTEISFKLGEPFDETTGDGRSVKVVIYFV' A
#
# COMPACT_ATOMS: atom_id res chain seq x y z
N MET A 1 4.12 12.54 -17.85
CA MET A 1 2.65 12.55 -17.68
C MET A 1 1.96 11.21 -17.97
N VAL A 2 2.57 10.27 -18.71
CA VAL A 2 1.90 9.03 -19.14
C VAL A 2 1.48 8.11 -17.97
N LEU A 3 2.34 7.95 -16.96
CA LEU A 3 2.03 7.16 -15.76
C LEU A 3 0.81 7.69 -14.98
N ARG A 4 0.61 9.00 -14.95
CA ARG A 4 -0.52 9.63 -14.23
C ARG A 4 -1.86 9.34 -14.90
N LYS A 5 -1.90 9.30 -16.24
CA LYS A 5 -3.13 8.93 -16.98
C LYS A 5 -3.44 7.44 -16.85
N LEU A 6 -2.41 6.58 -16.87
CA LEU A 6 -2.59 5.14 -16.66
C LEU A 6 -3.09 4.84 -15.24
N ALA A 7 -2.56 5.51 -14.23
CA ALA A 7 -3.03 5.38 -12.84
C ALA A 7 -4.49 5.83 -12.65
N ALA A 8 -4.96 6.82 -13.41
CA ALA A 8 -6.35 7.30 -13.34
C ALA A 8 -7.38 6.33 -13.96
N VAL A 9 -6.94 5.48 -14.90
CA VAL A 9 -7.80 4.48 -15.56
C VAL A 9 -7.64 3.10 -14.92
N ALA A 10 -6.52 2.86 -14.23
CA ALA A 10 -6.33 1.67 -13.43
C ALA A 10 -7.44 1.57 -12.37
N LYS A 11 -8.13 0.44 -12.32
CA LYS A 11 -9.00 0.06 -11.20
C LYS A 11 -8.15 -0.78 -10.25
N PRO A 12 -7.53 -0.19 -9.22
CA PRO A 12 -6.85 -0.97 -8.21
C PRO A 12 -7.88 -1.74 -7.39
N SER A 13 -7.68 -3.04 -7.24
CA SER A 13 -8.33 -3.85 -6.23
C SER A 13 -7.45 -3.85 -4.98
N MET A 14 -8.02 -3.49 -3.84
CA MET A 14 -7.35 -3.60 -2.55
C MET A 14 -7.96 -4.78 -1.79
N GLU A 15 -7.11 -5.73 -1.44
CA GLU A 15 -7.43 -6.81 -0.53
C GLU A 15 -6.80 -6.49 0.82
N ILE A 16 -7.62 -6.50 1.87
CA ILE A 16 -7.19 -6.27 3.24
C ILE A 16 -7.48 -7.55 4.01
N ALA A 17 -6.42 -8.19 4.50
CA ALA A 17 -6.51 -9.36 5.35
C ALA A 17 -5.96 -9.01 6.74
N ILE A 18 -6.59 -9.53 7.78
CA ILE A 18 -6.20 -9.31 9.17
C ILE A 18 -5.93 -10.69 9.77
N ASP A 19 -4.69 -10.91 10.21
CA ASP A 19 -4.30 -12.12 10.92
C ASP A 19 -3.91 -11.75 12.35
N GLY A 20 -4.91 -11.81 13.25
CA GLY A 20 -4.81 -11.37 14.63
C GLY A 20 -4.47 -9.88 14.72
N ASP A 21 -3.18 -9.58 14.91
CA ASP A 21 -2.63 -8.24 15.11
C ASP A 21 -1.87 -7.71 13.88
N THR A 22 -1.68 -8.56 12.85
CA THR A 22 -0.96 -8.22 11.62
C THR A 22 -1.95 -7.96 10.49
N TRP A 23 -1.80 -6.80 9.84
CA TRP A 23 -2.61 -6.37 8.72
C TRP A 23 -1.83 -6.55 7.42
N ASN A 24 -2.40 -7.33 6.51
CA ASN A 24 -1.88 -7.56 5.17
C ASN A 24 -2.71 -6.76 4.17
N LEU A 25 -2.09 -5.72 3.61
CA LEU A 25 -2.68 -4.88 2.59
C LEU A 25 -2.06 -5.24 1.23
N LYS A 26 -2.88 -5.81 0.36
CA LYS A 26 -2.51 -6.19 -0.99
C LYS A 26 -3.23 -5.29 -1.98
N THR A 27 -2.49 -4.36 -2.56
CA THR A 27 -3.00 -3.48 -3.61
C THR A 27 -2.63 -4.07 -4.97
N LEU A 28 -3.61 -4.65 -5.66
CA LEU A 28 -3.48 -5.19 -7.00
C LEU A 28 -3.96 -4.12 -8.00
N SER A 29 -3.05 -3.52 -8.76
CA SER A 29 -3.41 -2.65 -9.88
C SER A 29 -2.80 -3.18 -11.17
N THR A 30 -3.36 -2.77 -12.32
CA THR A 30 -2.84 -3.13 -13.66
C THR A 30 -1.44 -2.56 -13.94
N VAL A 31 -0.92 -1.68 -13.07
CA VAL A 31 0.33 -0.93 -13.27
C VAL A 31 1.41 -1.36 -12.28
N LYS A 32 1.06 -1.56 -11.01
CA LYS A 32 1.94 -2.06 -9.95
C LYS A 32 1.12 -2.81 -8.91
N ASN A 33 1.64 -3.95 -8.48
CA ASN A 33 1.12 -4.71 -7.35
C ASN A 33 2.03 -4.44 -6.15
N THR A 34 1.45 -4.08 -5.01
CA THR A 34 2.18 -3.90 -3.75
C THR A 34 1.50 -4.72 -2.67
N GLU A 35 2.30 -5.50 -1.95
CA GLU A 35 1.90 -6.19 -0.73
C GLU A 35 2.65 -5.57 0.43
N ILE A 36 1.92 -5.17 1.47
CA ILE A 36 2.48 -4.58 2.67
C ILE A 36 1.86 -5.30 3.86
N SER A 37 2.70 -5.84 4.74
CA SER A 37 2.30 -6.37 6.03
C SER A 37 2.74 -5.41 7.11
N PHE A 38 1.79 -4.85 7.87
CA PHE A 38 2.06 -3.89 8.93
C PHE A 38 1.20 -4.20 10.16
N LYS A 39 1.58 -3.62 11.30
CA LYS A 39 0.74 -3.62 12.50
C LYS A 39 0.20 -2.22 12.76
N LEU A 40 -1.02 -2.14 13.26
CA LEU A 40 -1.63 -0.86 13.61
C LEU A 40 -0.87 -0.22 14.77
N GLY A 41 -0.59 1.07 14.64
CA GLY A 41 0.15 1.82 15.67
C GLY A 41 1.66 1.56 15.73
N GLU A 42 2.21 0.66 14.92
CA GLU A 42 3.67 0.48 14.81
C GLU A 42 4.24 1.21 13.57
N PRO A 43 5.35 1.96 13.72
CA PRO A 43 6.05 2.55 12.60
C PRO A 43 6.77 1.50 11.76
N PHE A 44 6.51 1.48 10.47
CA PHE A 44 7.23 0.66 9.50
C PHE A 44 7.88 1.53 8.41
N ASP A 45 8.97 1.04 7.83
CA ASP A 45 9.64 1.73 6.73
C ASP A 45 9.04 1.26 5.40
N GLU A 46 8.29 2.14 4.73
CA GLU A 46 7.71 1.92 3.41
C GLU A 46 8.62 2.53 2.34
N THR A 47 8.86 1.79 1.26
CA THR A 47 9.49 2.34 0.06
C THR A 47 8.42 2.64 -0.96
N THR A 48 8.10 3.93 -1.12
CA THR A 48 7.06 4.37 -2.05
C THR A 48 7.48 4.08 -3.50
N GLY A 49 6.50 3.99 -4.40
CA GLY A 49 6.72 3.59 -5.79
C GLY A 49 7.67 4.48 -6.62
N ASP A 50 8.06 5.64 -6.07
CA ASP A 50 9.02 6.61 -6.56
C ASP A 50 10.43 6.52 -5.91
N GLY A 51 10.68 5.50 -5.08
CA GLY A 51 12.00 5.16 -4.53
C GLY A 51 12.39 5.88 -3.24
N ARG A 52 11.43 6.51 -2.54
CA ARG A 52 11.70 7.17 -1.26
C ARG A 52 11.40 6.24 -0.10
N SER A 53 12.33 6.17 0.85
CA SER A 53 12.12 5.49 2.13
C SER A 53 11.42 6.46 3.08
N VAL A 54 10.21 6.12 3.49
CA VAL A 54 9.39 6.90 4.41
C VAL A 54 8.96 6.03 5.58
N LYS A 55 8.93 6.61 6.78
CA LYS A 55 8.48 5.93 7.98
C LYS A 55 6.98 6.21 8.15
N VAL A 56 6.15 5.18 8.08
CA VAL A 56 4.68 5.28 8.06
C VAL A 56 4.12 4.60 9.31
N VAL A 57 3.09 5.22 9.90
CA VAL A 57 2.28 4.62 10.97
C VAL A 57 0.82 4.72 10.56
N ILE A 58 0.09 3.62 10.67
CA ILE A 58 -1.32 3.55 10.28
C ILE A 58 -2.19 3.45 11.54
N TYR A 59 -3.22 4.30 11.60
CA TYR A 59 -4.23 4.34 12.66
C TYR A 59 -5.62 4.28 12.04
N PHE A 60 -6.58 3.68 12.73
CA PHE A 60 -8.00 3.81 12.42
C PHE A 60 -8.55 5.09 13.06
N VAL A 61 -9.35 5.84 12.30
CA VAL A 61 -10.12 7.01 12.78
C VAL A 61 -11.57 6.61 12.94
#